data_AF-A0AAN7DBH3-F1
#
_entry.id   AF-A0AAN7DBH3-F1
#
_cell.length_a   1.000
_cell.length_b   1.000
_cell.length_c   1.000
_cell.angle_alpha   90.00
_cell.angle_beta   90.00
_cell.angle_gamma   90.00
#
_symmetry.space_group_name_H-M   'P 1'
#
loop_
_entity.id
_entity.type
_entity.pdbx_description
1 polymer ?
#
loop_
_entity_poly.entity_id
_entity_poly.type
_entity_poly.pdbx_seq_one_letter_code
_entity_poly.pdbx_strand_id
1 'polypeptide(L)'
;MHYSARNLWYRMLHQQSPNKLALFQRHLPNLESDHCDLCNEVEDAKHLLISCAHKIDVWNSTFNEFLSYPKNADPRLVYNNIMLLRLDRYLIHSYDMQFTIYDFFATIMRMIWRNHFQQLYNYIPFDPSVVCRQIRAELIRLSNLRKL
;
A
#
# COMPACT_ATOMS: atom_id res chain seq x y z
N MET A 1 3.37 -7.58 -12.44
CA MET A 1 3.63 -7.35 -11.00
C MET A 1 5.10 -7.58 -10.63
N HIS A 2 5.76 -6.60 -9.99
CA HIS A 2 7.16 -6.68 -9.52
C HIS A 2 7.33 -7.72 -8.39
N TYR A 3 8.48 -8.42 -8.30
CA TYR A 3 8.72 -9.48 -7.31
C TYR A 3 8.45 -9.06 -5.86
N SER A 4 8.96 -7.90 -5.44
CA SER A 4 8.73 -7.39 -4.08
C SER A 4 7.25 -7.10 -3.79
N ALA A 5 6.47 -6.70 -4.79
CA ALA A 5 5.04 -6.47 -4.62
C ALA A 5 4.29 -7.80 -4.46
N ARG A 6 4.67 -8.84 -5.21
CA ARG A 6 4.12 -10.20 -5.07
C ARG A 6 4.43 -10.81 -3.70
N ASN A 7 5.66 -10.64 -3.20
CA ASN A 7 6.05 -11.13 -1.87
C ASN A 7 5.25 -10.43 -0.76
N LEU A 8 5.08 -9.10 -0.84
CA LEU A 8 4.24 -8.36 0.12
C LEU A 8 2.80 -8.88 0.09
N TRP A 9 2.22 -9.01 -1.09
CA TRP A 9 0.86 -9.53 -1.26
C TRP A 9 0.71 -10.93 -0.67
N TYR A 10 1.63 -11.84 -0.99
CA TYR A 10 1.66 -13.20 -0.45
C TYR A 10 1.70 -13.18 1.08
N ARG A 11 2.61 -12.40 1.68
CA ARG A 11 2.72 -12.28 3.13
C ARG A 11 1.45 -11.72 3.76
N MET A 12 0.75 -10.79 3.12
CA MET A 12 -0.53 -10.31 3.63
C MET A 12 -1.58 -11.43 3.67
N LEU A 13 -1.77 -12.14 2.54
CA LEU A 13 -2.76 -13.22 2.43
C LEU A 13 -2.55 -14.32 3.47
N HIS A 14 -1.29 -14.62 3.77
CA HIS A 14 -0.91 -15.62 4.78
C HIS A 14 -0.78 -15.05 6.20
N GLN A 15 -1.14 -13.79 6.45
CA GLN A 15 -1.05 -13.13 7.76
C GLN A 15 0.38 -13.11 8.33
N GLN A 16 1.36 -13.02 7.44
CA GLN A 16 2.81 -13.01 7.71
C GLN A 16 3.46 -11.67 7.34
N SER A 17 2.68 -10.60 7.21
CA SER A 17 3.23 -9.26 6.97
C SER A 17 4.11 -8.81 8.14
N PRO A 18 5.31 -8.28 7.90
CA PRO A 18 6.08 -7.62 8.95
C PRO A 18 5.41 -6.27 9.24
N ASN A 19 4.66 -6.16 10.35
CA ASN A 19 4.07 -4.93 10.89
C ASN A 19 4.62 -4.72 12.31
N LYS A 20 4.58 -3.51 12.87
CA LYS A 20 5.20 -3.28 14.19
C LYS A 20 4.62 -4.20 15.28
N LEU A 21 3.32 -4.54 15.26
CA LEU A 21 2.75 -5.50 16.21
C LEU A 21 3.45 -6.87 16.15
N ALA A 22 3.59 -7.45 14.97
CA ALA A 22 4.26 -8.74 14.78
C ALA A 22 5.76 -8.67 15.07
N LEU A 23 6.42 -7.55 14.79
CA LEU A 23 7.84 -7.36 15.09
C LEU A 23 8.08 -7.19 16.59
N PHE A 24 7.20 -6.47 17.28
CA PHE A 24 7.25 -6.24 18.73
C PHE A 24 7.03 -7.53 19.51
N GLN A 25 6.02 -8.34 19.12
CA GLN A 25 5.78 -9.66 19.71
C GLN A 25 6.97 -10.63 19.56
N ARG A 26 7.79 -10.44 18.52
CA ARG A 26 9.01 -11.22 18.27
C ARG A 26 10.25 -10.67 18.98
N HIS A 27 10.10 -9.62 19.79
CA HIS A 27 11.19 -9.00 20.56
C HIS A 27 12.36 -8.59 19.66
N LEU A 28 12.06 -8.04 18.47
CA LEU A 28 13.10 -7.53 17.57
C LEU A 28 13.86 -6.37 18.24
N PRO A 29 15.21 -6.33 18.16
CA PRO A 29 15.98 -5.22 18.71
C PRO A 29 15.60 -3.90 18.05
N ASN A 30 15.70 -2.81 18.80
CA ASN A 30 15.44 -1.43 18.36
C ASN A 30 13.98 -1.12 17.98
N LEU A 31 13.02 -1.93 18.46
CA LEU A 31 11.60 -1.62 18.35
C LEU A 31 11.02 -1.34 19.74
N GLU A 32 10.73 -0.08 20.03
CA GLU A 32 10.27 0.36 21.36
C GLU A 32 8.79 0.08 21.62
N SER A 33 7.97 0.00 20.56
CA SER A 33 6.53 -0.20 20.64
C SER A 33 5.95 -0.88 19.41
N ASP A 34 4.75 -1.43 19.54
CA ASP A 34 3.88 -1.91 18.46
C ASP A 34 3.02 -0.81 17.80
N HIS A 35 3.14 0.44 18.27
CA HIS A 35 2.33 1.56 17.82
C HIS A 35 2.93 2.18 16.55
N CYS A 36 2.08 2.59 15.61
CA CYS A 36 2.50 3.23 14.37
C CYS A 36 3.15 4.60 14.64
N ASP A 37 4.34 4.85 14.11
CA ASP A 37 5.08 6.11 14.30
C ASP A 37 4.40 7.34 13.68
N LEU A 38 3.30 7.13 12.94
CA LEU A 38 2.58 8.17 12.21
C LEU A 38 1.37 8.72 12.95
N CYS A 39 0.66 7.88 13.68
CA CYS A 39 -0.61 8.22 14.33
C CYS A 39 -0.78 7.61 15.73
N ASN A 40 0.23 6.85 16.19
CA ASN A 40 0.28 6.27 17.52
C ASN A 40 -0.86 5.29 17.84
N GLU A 41 -1.41 4.61 16.84
CA GLU A 41 -2.33 3.48 16.98
C GLU A 41 -1.59 2.16 16.82
N VAL A 42 -2.10 1.06 17.38
CA VAL A 42 -1.50 -0.28 17.21
C VAL A 42 -1.39 -0.65 15.73
N GLU A 43 -0.19 -1.03 15.29
CA GLU A 43 0.08 -1.31 13.88
C GLU A 43 -0.03 -2.80 13.55
N ASP A 44 -1.26 -3.24 13.23
CA ASP A 44 -1.52 -4.51 12.56
C ASP A 44 -1.29 -4.43 11.04
N ALA A 45 -1.52 -5.52 10.30
CA ALA A 45 -1.33 -5.59 8.85
C ALA A 45 -2.22 -4.59 8.07
N LYS A 46 -3.45 -4.38 8.55
CA LYS A 46 -4.41 -3.45 7.94
C LYS A 46 -3.99 -2.01 8.20
N HIS A 47 -3.51 -1.72 9.42
CA HIS A 47 -3.01 -0.41 9.80
C HIS A 47 -1.72 -0.05 9.05
N LEU A 48 -0.79 -0.98 8.95
CA LEU A 48 0.47 -0.82 8.21
C LEU A 48 0.26 -0.40 6.74
N LEU A 49 -0.83 -0.84 6.11
CA LEU A 49 -0.98 -0.66 4.66
C LEU A 49 -2.15 0.24 4.28
N ILE A 50 -3.16 0.40 5.15
CA ILE A 50 -4.44 1.00 4.74
C ILE A 50 -5.02 1.92 5.81
N SER A 51 -5.31 1.44 7.02
CA SER A 51 -6.17 2.20 7.96
C SER A 51 -5.48 3.30 8.76
N CYS A 52 -4.17 3.47 8.66
CA CYS A 52 -3.48 4.64 9.20
C CYS A 52 -3.92 5.92 8.46
N ALA A 53 -4.17 7.02 9.18
CA ALA A 53 -4.62 8.30 8.61
C ALA A 53 -3.75 8.78 7.44
N HIS A 54 -2.43 8.80 7.61
CA HIS A 54 -1.51 9.26 6.54
C HIS A 54 -1.44 8.28 5.36
N LYS A 55 -1.76 7.00 5.58
CA LYS A 55 -1.77 5.98 4.52
C LYS A 55 -3.08 6.01 3.75
N ILE A 56 -4.21 6.30 4.41
CA ILE A 56 -5.49 6.45 3.73
C ILE A 56 -5.49 7.66 2.79
N ASP A 57 -4.74 8.72 3.12
CA ASP A 57 -4.55 9.86 2.22
C ASP A 57 -3.87 9.46 0.90
N VAL A 58 -2.90 8.56 0.95
CA VAL A 58 -2.27 7.99 -0.26
C VAL A 58 -3.29 7.21 -1.09
N TRP A 59 -4.10 6.37 -0.44
CA TRP A 59 -5.14 5.60 -1.11
C TRP A 59 -6.18 6.50 -1.76
N ASN A 60 -6.72 7.48 -1.02
CA ASN A 60 -7.70 8.43 -1.52
C ASN A 60 -7.15 9.26 -2.69
N SER A 61 -5.92 9.77 -2.57
CA SER A 61 -5.29 10.54 -3.65
C SER A 61 -5.12 9.68 -4.91
N THR A 62 -4.64 8.44 -4.75
CA THR A 62 -4.42 7.53 -5.87
C THR A 62 -5.73 7.05 -6.50
N PHE A 63 -6.77 6.77 -5.69
CA PHE A 63 -8.11 6.41 -6.20
C PHE A 63 -8.71 7.55 -6.99
N ASN A 64 -8.62 8.79 -6.47
CA ASN A 64 -9.10 9.97 -7.16
C ASN A 64 -8.42 10.17 -8.52
N GLU A 65 -7.11 9.93 -8.60
CA GLU A 65 -6.33 10.08 -9.82
C GLU A 65 -6.59 8.98 -10.86
N PHE A 66 -6.62 7.71 -10.46
CA PHE A 66 -6.55 6.59 -11.41
C PHE A 66 -7.84 5.79 -11.58
N LEU A 67 -8.77 5.83 -10.63
CA LEU A 67 -10.01 5.06 -10.72
C LEU A 67 -11.17 5.93 -11.20
N SER A 68 -12.05 5.41 -12.03
CA SER A 68 -13.37 6.02 -12.27
C SER A 68 -14.32 5.74 -11.11
N TYR A 69 -14.21 4.56 -10.49
CA TYR A 69 -14.97 4.16 -9.30
C TYR A 69 -14.25 3.04 -8.52
N PRO A 70 -14.28 3.04 -7.17
CA PRO A 70 -14.65 4.13 -6.26
C PRO A 70 -13.56 5.21 -6.17
N LYS A 71 -13.95 6.44 -5.80
CA LYS A 71 -13.05 7.61 -5.66
C LYS A 71 -12.44 7.76 -4.26
N ASN A 72 -13.09 7.19 -3.25
CA ASN A 72 -12.61 7.17 -1.87
C ASN A 72 -12.34 5.73 -1.42
N ALA A 73 -11.29 5.56 -0.63
CA ALA A 73 -10.91 4.30 -0.05
C ALA A 73 -11.56 4.14 1.32
N ASP A 74 -12.49 3.20 1.46
CA ASP A 74 -12.91 2.70 2.78
C ASP A 74 -11.84 1.68 3.25
N PRO A 75 -11.13 1.92 4.37
CA PRO A 75 -10.04 1.07 4.79
C PRO A 75 -10.43 -0.40 5.03
N ARG A 76 -11.60 -0.64 5.63
CA ARG A 76 -12.07 -2.00 5.96
C ARG A 76 -12.41 -2.74 4.68
N LEU A 77 -13.12 -2.07 3.79
CA LEU A 77 -13.62 -2.60 2.54
C LEU A 77 -12.48 -2.87 1.54
N VAL A 78 -11.49 -1.96 1.47
CA VAL A 78 -10.27 -2.13 0.67
C VAL A 78 -9.44 -3.31 1.20
N TYR A 79 -9.21 -3.37 2.52
CA TYR A 79 -8.47 -4.47 3.13
C TYR A 79 -9.12 -5.83 2.85
N ASN A 80 -10.43 -5.96 3.10
CA ASN A 80 -11.16 -7.19 2.88
C ASN A 80 -11.10 -7.64 1.41
N ASN A 81 -11.20 -6.70 0.46
CA ASN A 81 -11.13 -7.04 -0.95
C ASN A 81 -9.74 -7.47 -1.42
N ILE A 82 -8.68 -6.89 -0.87
CA ILE A 82 -7.30 -7.37 -1.10
C ILE A 82 -7.16 -8.80 -0.55
N MET A 83 -7.62 -9.03 0.68
CA MET A 83 -7.51 -10.34 1.34
C MET A 83 -8.31 -11.44 0.65
N LEU A 84 -9.45 -11.09 0.04
CA LEU A 84 -10.30 -12.01 -0.72
C LEU A 84 -10.00 -12.05 -2.22
N LEU A 85 -9.02 -11.28 -2.70
CA LEU A 85 -8.69 -11.11 -4.13
C LEU A 85 -9.86 -10.63 -5.00
N ARG A 86 -10.85 -9.94 -4.42
CA ARG A 86 -12.05 -9.42 -5.10
C ARG A 86 -11.84 -7.98 -5.52
N LEU A 87 -11.10 -7.74 -6.61
CA LEU A 87 -10.77 -6.38 -7.06
C LEU A 87 -11.52 -5.95 -8.33
N ASP A 88 -12.47 -6.75 -8.78
CA ASP A 88 -13.30 -6.59 -9.98
C ASP A 88 -14.16 -5.31 -9.96
N ARG A 89 -14.54 -4.83 -8.77
CA ARG A 89 -15.35 -3.61 -8.64
C ARG A 89 -14.59 -2.28 -8.82
N TYR A 90 -13.26 -2.32 -8.90
CA TYR A 90 -12.44 -1.12 -9.01
C TYR A 90 -12.12 -0.87 -10.48
N LEU A 91 -12.63 0.24 -11.01
CA LEU A 91 -12.59 0.57 -12.43
C LEU A 91 -11.51 1.61 -12.69
N ILE A 92 -10.56 1.31 -13.56
CA ILE A 92 -9.48 2.24 -13.96
C ILE A 92 -10.06 3.27 -14.94
N HIS A 93 -9.74 4.55 -14.73
CA HIS A 93 -10.32 5.69 -15.45
C HIS A 93 -9.92 5.78 -16.92
N SER A 94 -8.68 5.38 -17.28
CA SER A 94 -8.12 5.64 -18.61
C SER A 94 -7.90 4.36 -19.42
N TYR A 95 -8.46 4.35 -20.64
CA TYR A 95 -8.20 3.32 -21.65
C TYR A 95 -6.73 3.30 -22.12
N ASP A 96 -6.00 4.41 -21.98
CA ASP A 96 -4.60 4.53 -22.42
C ASP A 96 -3.59 3.95 -21.41
N MET A 97 -4.07 3.62 -20.21
CA MET A 97 -3.28 3.04 -19.14
C MET A 97 -3.31 1.51 -19.21
N GLN A 98 -2.17 0.92 -19.50
CA GLN A 98 -2.03 -0.52 -19.64
C GLN A 98 -1.45 -1.17 -18.38
N PHE A 99 -2.22 -1.17 -17.30
CA PHE A 99 -1.91 -1.96 -16.10
C PHE A 99 -3.18 -2.64 -15.57
N THR A 100 -3.03 -3.79 -14.90
CA THR A 100 -4.18 -4.47 -14.30
C THR A 100 -4.54 -3.84 -12.96
N ILE A 101 -5.76 -4.08 -12.49
CA ILE A 101 -6.15 -3.65 -11.13
C ILE A 101 -5.24 -4.27 -10.05
N TYR A 102 -4.71 -5.47 -10.28
CA TYR A 102 -3.74 -6.09 -9.38
C TYR A 102 -2.40 -5.34 -9.37
N ASP A 103 -1.90 -4.89 -10.53
CA ASP A 103 -0.70 -4.06 -10.58
C ASP A 103 -0.92 -2.72 -9.87
N PHE A 104 -2.10 -2.14 -10.00
CA PHE A 104 -2.50 -0.92 -9.30
C PHE A 104 -2.39 -1.06 -7.78
N PHE A 105 -3.14 -2.00 -7.19
CA PHE A 105 -3.10 -2.24 -5.74
C PHE A 105 -1.73 -2.67 -5.25
N ALA A 106 -1.02 -3.52 -6.01
CA ALA A 106 0.29 -4.01 -5.63
C ALA A 106 1.33 -2.88 -5.61
N THR A 107 1.18 -1.89 -6.51
CA THR A 107 2.03 -0.71 -6.55
C THR A 107 1.79 0.19 -5.34
N ILE A 108 0.53 0.48 -5.01
CA ILE A 108 0.18 1.30 -3.83
C ILE A 108 0.74 0.65 -2.56
N MET A 109 0.42 -0.61 -2.31
CA MET A 109 0.88 -1.33 -1.12
C MET A 109 2.40 -1.38 -1.04
N ARG A 110 3.08 -1.65 -2.16
CA ARG A 110 4.55 -1.67 -2.20
C ARG A 110 5.15 -0.31 -1.85
N MET A 111 4.59 0.80 -2.36
CA MET A 111 5.12 2.14 -2.08
C MET A 111 4.84 2.57 -0.64
N ILE A 112 3.66 2.27 -0.10
CA ILE A 112 3.35 2.50 1.32
C ILE A 112 4.32 1.69 2.20
N TRP A 113 4.45 0.39 1.94
CA TRP A 113 5.33 -0.49 2.69
C TRP A 113 6.79 0.00 2.65
N ARG A 114 7.29 0.32 1.46
CA ARG A 114 8.66 0.81 1.28
C ARG A 114 8.91 2.08 2.09
N ASN A 115 8.06 3.09 1.98
CA ASN A 115 8.27 4.37 2.66
C ASN A 115 8.06 4.24 4.18
N HIS A 116 7.12 3.40 4.62
CA HIS A 116 6.96 3.11 6.04
C HIS A 116 8.24 2.50 6.64
N PHE A 117 8.85 1.52 5.98
CA PHE A 117 10.09 0.91 6.49
C PHE A 117 11.33 1.79 6.32
N GLN A 118 11.32 2.73 5.38
CA GLN A 118 12.35 3.80 5.32
C GLN A 118 12.23 4.73 6.53
N GLN A 119 11.02 5.04 6.99
CA GLN A 119 10.84 5.79 8.23
C GLN A 119 11.31 5.00 9.44
N LEU A 120 10.85 3.75 9.57
CA LEU A 120 11.15 2.93 10.74
C LEU A 120 12.64 2.68 10.94
N TYR A 121 13.38 2.39 9.85
CA TYR A 121 14.79 1.99 9.96
C TYR A 121 15.79 3.07 9.57
N ASN A 122 15.42 4.01 8.70
CA ASN A 122 16.33 5.03 8.17
C ASN A 122 15.91 6.45 8.55
N TYR A 123 14.87 6.61 9.38
CA TYR A 123 14.36 7.90 9.85
C TYR A 123 13.97 8.87 8.72
N ILE A 124 13.64 8.35 7.54
CA ILE A 124 13.14 9.14 6.41
C ILE A 124 11.64 9.36 6.60
N PRO A 125 11.15 10.61 6.75
CA PRO A 125 9.74 10.86 7.03
C PRO A 125 8.81 10.31 5.96
N PHE A 126 7.70 9.71 6.38
CA PHE A 126 6.62 9.31 5.50
C PHE A 126 5.84 10.55 5.03
N ASP A 127 5.99 10.91 3.77
CA ASP A 127 5.24 12.00 3.13
C ASP A 127 4.25 11.41 2.10
N PRO A 128 2.92 11.50 2.34
CA PRO A 128 1.91 11.01 1.42
C PRO A 128 2.05 11.55 0.00
N SER A 129 2.48 12.81 -0.17
CA SER A 129 2.67 13.44 -1.47
C SER A 129 3.82 12.80 -2.26
N VAL A 130 4.92 12.48 -1.58
CA VAL A 130 6.07 11.77 -2.16
C VAL A 130 5.65 10.37 -2.58
N VAL A 131 4.92 9.67 -1.72
CA VAL A 131 4.43 8.31 -2.00
C VAL A 131 3.50 8.31 -3.22
N CYS A 132 2.57 9.27 -3.32
CA CYS A 132 1.68 9.41 -4.48
C CYS A 132 2.47 9.65 -5.78
N ARG A 133 3.48 10.53 -5.75
CA ARG A 133 4.35 10.76 -6.93
C ARG A 133 5.08 9.49 -7.37
N GLN A 134 5.59 8.70 -6.42
CA GLN A 134 6.25 7.42 -6.70
C GLN A 134 5.28 6.39 -7.30
N ILE A 135 4.05 6.32 -6.78
CA ILE A 135 2.99 5.45 -7.31
C ILE A 135 2.67 5.83 -8.76
N ARG A 136 2.40 7.12 -9.02
CA ARG A 136 2.13 7.63 -10.37
C ARG A 136 3.25 7.28 -11.34
N ALA A 137 4.50 7.55 -10.97
CA ALA A 137 5.65 7.24 -11.81
C ALA A 137 5.75 5.74 -12.15
N GLU A 138 5.53 4.87 -11.16
CA GLU A 138 5.58 3.41 -11.37
C GLU A 138 4.42 2.91 -12.23
N LEU A 139 3.20 3.41 -12.05
CA LEU A 139 2.04 3.04 -12.87
C LEU A 139 2.21 3.47 -14.33
N ILE A 140 2.72 4.68 -14.58
CA ILE A 140 3.05 5.15 -15.93
C ILE A 140 4.13 4.25 -16.55
N ARG A 141 5.18 3.91 -15.79
CA ARG A 141 6.23 3.00 -16.26
C ARG A 141 5.68 1.62 -16.63
N LEU A 142 4.82 1.05 -15.79
CA LEU A 142 4.17 -0.25 -16.04
C LEU A 142 3.26 -0.20 -17.27
N SER A 143 2.50 0.89 -17.45
CA SER A 143 1.68 1.12 -18.63
C SER A 143 2.52 1.13 -19.92
N ASN A 144 3.64 1.86 -19.91
CA ASN A 144 4.51 1.98 -21.08
C ASN A 144 5.17 0.65 -21.45
N LEU A 145 5.54 -0.18 -20.47
CA LEU A 145 6.15 -1.49 -20.73
C LEU A 145 5.21 -2.50 -21.41
N ARG A 146 3.90 -2.32 -21.31
CA ARG A 146 2.92 -3.22 -21.96
C ARG A 146 2.50 -2.81 -23.35
N LYS A 147 2.85 -1.58 -23.76
CA LYS A 147 2.62 -1.08 -25.12
C LYS A 147 3.66 -1.62 -26.13
N LEU A 148 4.77 -2.17 -25.63
CA LEU A 148 5.82 -2.84 -26.41
C LEU A 148 5.46 -4.31 -26.62
#